data_AF-A0AAE5QUF0-F1
#
_entry.id   AF-A0AAE5QUF0-F1
#
_cell.length_a   1.000
_cell.length_b   1.000
_cell.length_c   1.000
_cell.angle_alpha   90.00
_cell.angle_beta   90.00
_cell.angle_gamma   90.00
#
_symmetry.space_group_name_H-M   'P 1'
#
loop_
_entity.id
_entity.type
_entity.pdbx_description
1 polymer ?
#
loop_
_entity_poly.entity_id
_entity_poly.type
_entity_poly.pdbx_seq_one_letter_code
_entity_poly.pdbx_strand_id
1 'polypeptide(L)'
;MKPFKLIFISALMILIMTNATPISHLNAQANEENKKLKYEKNSALALNYHRVRKKDPLNDFISLLSGSKEIKNYSVTDQEFKSQIQWLKAHDAKFLTLKEFIKYKEKGKFPKRSVWINFDDMDQTIYDNAFPVLKKYHIPATGFLITNHIGSTNFHNLNLLSKKQLDR
;
A
#
# COMPACT_ATOMS: atom_id res chain seq x y z
N MET A 1 -37.79 22.99 -20.44
CA MET A 1 -37.52 21.53 -20.33
C MET A 1 -38.64 20.89 -19.56
N LYS A 2 -39.33 19.89 -20.14
CA LYS A 2 -40.60 19.35 -19.60
C LYS A 2 -40.36 18.63 -18.26
N PRO A 3 -41.23 18.82 -17.24
CA PRO A 3 -41.06 18.27 -15.88
C PRO A 3 -40.92 16.74 -15.84
N PHE A 4 -41.45 16.06 -16.85
CA PHE A 4 -41.33 14.61 -17.04
C PHE A 4 -39.88 14.10 -17.16
N LYS A 5 -38.95 14.85 -17.76
CA LYS A 5 -37.54 14.42 -17.84
C LYS A 5 -36.85 14.46 -16.48
N LEU A 6 -37.24 15.38 -15.60
CA LEU A 6 -36.66 15.53 -14.28
C LEU A 6 -37.12 14.41 -13.34
N ILE A 7 -38.41 14.06 -13.41
CA ILE A 7 -39.00 12.95 -12.65
C ILE A 7 -38.38 11.59 -13.05
N PHE A 8 -38.10 11.40 -14.34
CA PHE A 8 -37.47 10.18 -14.83
C PHE A 8 -36.01 10.03 -14.36
N ILE A 9 -35.25 11.14 -14.36
CA ILE A 9 -33.87 11.15 -13.85
C ILE A 9 -33.83 10.93 -12.33
N SER A 10 -34.76 11.53 -11.58
CA SER A 10 -34.84 11.30 -10.12
C SER A 10 -35.25 9.86 -9.79
N ALA A 11 -36.18 9.27 -10.54
CA ALA A 11 -36.60 7.89 -10.35
C ALA A 11 -35.47 6.90 -10.69
N LEU A 12 -34.67 7.19 -11.73
CA LEU A 12 -33.50 6.39 -12.08
C LEU A 12 -32.38 6.49 -11.03
N MET A 13 -32.13 7.69 -10.48
CA MET A 13 -31.21 7.91 -9.35
C MET A 13 -31.66 7.16 -8.10
N ILE A 14 -32.95 7.20 -7.77
CA ILE A 14 -33.51 6.49 -6.62
C ILE A 14 -33.42 4.97 -6.82
N LEU A 15 -33.70 4.46 -8.02
CA LEU A 15 -33.56 3.04 -8.35
C LEU A 15 -32.10 2.55 -8.24
N ILE A 16 -31.13 3.40 -8.61
CA ILE A 16 -29.70 3.13 -8.41
C ILE A 16 -29.36 3.15 -6.92
N MET A 17 -29.94 4.07 -6.13
CA MET A 17 -29.71 4.16 -4.69
C MET A 17 -30.34 3.01 -3.90
N THR A 18 -31.49 2.48 -4.33
CA THR A 18 -32.17 1.35 -3.67
C THR A 18 -31.59 -0.01 -4.06
N ASN A 19 -31.00 -0.14 -5.25
CA ASN A 19 -30.31 -1.35 -5.70
C ASN A 19 -28.79 -1.30 -5.51
N ALA A 20 -28.24 -0.18 -5.04
CA ALA A 20 -26.90 -0.13 -4.49
C ALA A 20 -26.92 -0.84 -3.13
N THR A 21 -26.80 -2.17 -3.15
CA THR A 21 -26.27 -2.88 -2.00
C THR A 21 -25.00 -2.16 -1.57
N PRO A 22 -24.81 -1.85 -0.27
CA PRO A 22 -23.62 -1.17 0.17
C PRO A 22 -22.40 -2.00 -0.26
N ILE A 23 -21.62 -1.42 -1.19
CA ILE A 23 -20.40 -2.01 -1.78
C ILE A 23 -19.33 -2.27 -0.70
N SER A 24 -19.60 -1.93 0.57
CA SER A 24 -18.80 -2.33 1.73
C SER A 24 -18.68 -3.84 1.93
N HIS A 25 -19.43 -4.68 1.19
CA HIS A 25 -19.36 -6.14 1.31
C HIS A 25 -18.74 -6.89 0.13
N LEU A 26 -18.30 -6.21 -0.95
CA LEU A 26 -17.83 -6.91 -2.16
C LEU A 26 -16.35 -7.33 -2.16
N ASN A 27 -15.57 -7.05 -1.12
CA ASN A 27 -14.22 -7.61 -0.97
C ASN A 27 -13.81 -7.68 0.50
N ALA A 28 -14.22 -8.74 1.22
CA ALA A 28 -13.47 -9.31 2.36
C ALA A 28 -14.19 -10.53 2.97
N GLN A 29 -14.69 -11.47 2.17
CA GLN A 29 -14.85 -12.85 2.65
C GLN A 29 -13.56 -13.64 2.39
N ALA A 30 -12.46 -13.19 2.99
CA ALA A 30 -11.40 -14.10 3.36
C ALA A 30 -11.84 -14.73 4.68
N ASN A 31 -12.08 -16.05 4.67
CA ASN A 31 -12.48 -16.88 5.83
C ASN A 31 -11.85 -16.36 7.13
N GLU A 32 -12.66 -16.06 8.15
CA GLU A 32 -12.17 -15.53 9.43
C GLU A 32 -11.18 -16.46 10.12
N GLU A 33 -11.25 -17.78 9.89
CA GLU A 33 -10.26 -18.75 10.37
C GLU A 33 -8.86 -18.59 9.74
N ASN A 34 -8.77 -18.00 8.54
CA ASN A 34 -7.49 -17.68 7.86
C ASN A 34 -6.91 -16.31 8.26
N LYS A 35 -7.55 -15.54 9.17
CA LYS A 35 -7.08 -14.21 9.58
C LYS A 35 -6.04 -14.21 10.72
N LYS A 36 -5.68 -15.38 11.28
CA LYS A 36 -4.52 -15.44 12.18
C LYS A 36 -3.25 -15.54 11.34
N LEU A 37 -2.45 -14.47 11.32
CA LEU A 37 -1.08 -14.52 10.85
C LEU A 37 -0.38 -15.72 11.51
N LYS A 38 -0.01 -16.71 10.69
CA LYS A 38 0.87 -17.80 11.12
C LYS A 38 2.21 -17.18 11.47
N TYR A 39 2.44 -16.96 12.76
CA TYR A 39 3.71 -16.44 13.24
C TYR A 39 4.49 -17.57 13.88
N GLU A 40 5.74 -17.72 13.47
CA GLU A 40 6.66 -18.60 14.18
C GLU A 40 7.37 -17.79 15.26
N LYS A 41 7.60 -18.41 16.42
CA LYS A 41 8.58 -17.86 17.37
C LYS A 41 9.91 -17.78 16.63
N ASN A 42 10.68 -16.71 16.85
CA ASN A 42 11.97 -16.48 16.18
C ASN A 42 11.90 -16.11 14.69
N SER A 43 10.83 -15.42 14.26
CA SER A 43 10.68 -14.93 12.88
C SER A 43 10.77 -13.41 12.77
N ALA A 44 10.95 -12.94 11.53
CA ALA A 44 10.79 -11.54 11.16
C ALA A 44 9.72 -11.41 10.07
N LEU A 45 8.87 -10.40 10.18
CA LEU A 45 7.89 -10.05 9.17
C LEU A 45 8.56 -9.15 8.12
N ALA A 46 8.69 -9.64 6.89
CA ALA A 46 9.12 -8.83 5.75
C ALA A 46 7.90 -8.25 5.05
N LEU A 47 7.78 -6.91 5.04
CA LEU A 47 6.71 -6.20 4.35
C LEU A 47 7.28 -5.54 3.11
N ASN A 48 6.86 -6.04 1.95
CA ASN A 48 7.23 -5.50 0.65
C ASN A 48 6.08 -4.65 0.10
N TYR A 49 6.42 -3.47 -0.40
CA TYR A 49 5.49 -2.52 -1.00
C TYR A 49 5.99 -2.13 -2.39
N HIS A 50 5.09 -1.76 -3.30
CA HIS A 50 5.47 -1.26 -4.63
C HIS A 50 5.05 0.20 -4.82
N ARG A 51 3.80 0.55 -4.45
CA ARG A 51 3.28 1.92 -4.55
C ARG A 51 2.58 2.34 -3.26
N VAL A 52 2.77 3.60 -2.88
CA VAL A 52 2.06 4.25 -1.76
C VAL A 52 1.32 5.47 -2.30
N ARG A 53 0.15 5.23 -2.88
CA ARG A 53 -0.62 6.25 -3.61
C ARG A 53 -1.26 7.24 -2.63
N LYS A 54 -1.40 8.50 -3.04
CA LYS A 54 -2.22 9.44 -2.27
C LYS A 54 -3.68 8.98 -2.32
N LYS A 55 -4.35 8.89 -1.17
CA LYS A 55 -5.77 8.56 -1.13
C LYS A 55 -6.59 9.59 -1.91
N ASP A 56 -7.38 9.11 -2.84
CA ASP A 56 -8.28 9.93 -3.65
C ASP A 56 -9.53 9.09 -3.95
N PRO A 57 -10.69 9.44 -3.37
CA PRO A 57 -11.91 8.64 -3.51
C PRO A 57 -12.35 8.41 -4.95
N LEU A 58 -12.11 9.37 -5.85
CA LEU A 58 -12.47 9.22 -7.26
C LEU A 58 -11.51 8.25 -7.95
N ASN A 59 -10.21 8.43 -7.76
CA ASN A 59 -9.21 7.54 -8.35
C ASN A 59 -9.29 6.12 -7.78
N ASP A 60 -9.61 5.96 -6.50
CA ASP A 60 -9.80 4.66 -5.87
C ASP A 60 -11.06 3.96 -6.40
N PHE A 61 -12.16 4.69 -6.63
CA PHE A 61 -13.35 4.15 -7.28
C PHE A 61 -13.08 3.75 -8.73
N ILE A 62 -12.40 4.60 -9.51
CA ILE A 62 -12.01 4.28 -10.89
C ILE A 62 -11.04 3.10 -10.92
N SER A 63 -10.10 3.02 -9.97
CA SER A 63 -9.19 1.90 -9.77
C SER A 63 -9.93 0.60 -9.43
N LEU A 64 -11.05 0.67 -8.72
CA LEU A 64 -11.86 -0.49 -8.39
C LEU A 64 -12.59 -1.01 -9.64
N LEU A 65 -13.02 -0.10 -10.51
CA LEU A 65 -13.65 -0.43 -11.79
C LEU A 65 -12.63 -0.83 -12.87
N SER A 66 -11.40 -0.33 -12.80
CA SER A 66 -10.34 -0.74 -13.72
C SER A 66 -9.96 -2.19 -13.44
N GLY A 67 -9.99 -3.04 -14.46
CA GLY A 67 -9.55 -4.43 -14.36
C GLY A 67 -8.04 -4.59 -14.12
N SER A 68 -7.30 -3.51 -13.87
CA SER A 68 -5.86 -3.49 -13.69
C SER A 68 -5.46 -4.16 -12.37
N LYS A 69 -5.04 -5.41 -12.46
CA LYS A 69 -4.47 -6.19 -11.35
C LYS A 69 -3.35 -5.44 -10.62
N GLU A 70 -2.54 -4.69 -11.37
CA GLU A 70 -1.43 -3.88 -10.86
C GLU A 70 -1.87 -2.83 -9.82
N ILE A 71 -2.87 -2.01 -10.16
CA ILE A 71 -3.35 -0.93 -9.28
C ILE A 71 -4.06 -1.51 -8.05
N LYS A 72 -4.72 -2.67 -8.21
CA LYS A 72 -5.46 -3.34 -7.14
C LYS A 72 -4.57 -4.09 -6.16
N ASN A 73 -3.52 -4.76 -6.64
CA ASN A 73 -2.77 -5.72 -5.84
C ASN A 73 -1.41 -5.20 -5.35
N TYR A 74 -0.81 -4.22 -6.02
CA TYR A 74 0.54 -3.72 -5.70
C TYR A 74 0.53 -2.28 -5.22
N SER A 75 -0.55 -1.85 -4.57
CA SER A 75 -0.66 -0.49 -4.07
C SER A 75 -1.39 -0.44 -2.75
N VAL A 76 -0.90 0.44 -1.88
CA VAL A 76 -1.62 0.91 -0.70
C VAL A 76 -1.80 2.41 -0.80
N THR A 77 -2.79 2.96 -0.12
CA THR A 77 -2.89 4.41 0.08
C THR A 77 -1.89 4.89 1.14
N ASP A 78 -1.55 6.17 1.09
CA ASP A 78 -0.75 6.86 2.10
C ASP A 78 -1.36 6.77 3.50
N GLN A 79 -2.69 6.84 3.60
CA GLN A 79 -3.42 6.64 4.85
C GLN A 79 -3.30 5.20 5.38
N GLU A 80 -3.44 4.20 4.51
CA GLU A 80 -3.28 2.79 4.89
C GLU A 80 -1.84 2.49 5.31
N PHE A 81 -0.86 2.94 4.53
CA PHE A 81 0.56 2.80 4.86
C PHE A 81 0.87 3.42 6.23
N LYS A 82 0.44 4.66 6.45
CA LYS A 82 0.60 5.34 7.75
C LYS A 82 -0.07 4.58 8.88
N SER A 83 -1.28 4.06 8.66
CA SER A 83 -2.02 3.29 9.67
C SER A 83 -1.32 1.98 10.01
N GLN A 84 -0.79 1.27 9.01
CA GLN A 84 0.02 0.06 9.21
C GLN A 84 1.28 0.36 10.03
N ILE A 85 2.01 1.42 9.69
CA ILE A 85 3.20 1.86 10.43
C ILE A 85 2.86 2.20 11.89
N GLN A 86 1.79 2.96 12.12
CA GLN A 86 1.35 3.33 13.46
C GLN A 86 0.94 2.10 14.27
N TRP A 87 0.21 1.17 13.66
CA TRP A 87 -0.18 -0.08 14.30
C TRP A 87 1.04 -0.91 14.71
N LEU A 88 2.01 -1.09 13.82
CA LEU A 88 3.25 -1.80 14.12
C LEU A 88 4.02 -1.15 15.28
N LYS A 89 4.13 0.18 15.30
CA LYS A 89 4.76 0.90 16.42
C LYS A 89 4.01 0.73 17.74
N ALA A 90 2.69 0.83 17.72
CA ALA A 90 1.85 0.64 18.90
C ALA A 90 1.95 -0.77 19.51
N HIS A 91 2.43 -1.74 18.72
CA HIS A 91 2.65 -3.12 19.14
C HIS A 91 4.15 -3.46 19.27
N ASP A 92 5.00 -2.48 19.57
CA ASP A 92 6.44 -2.63 19.84
C ASP A 92 7.22 -3.35 18.72
N ALA A 93 6.86 -3.10 17.46
CA ALA A 93 7.62 -3.62 16.33
C ALA A 93 9.08 -3.13 16.38
N LYS A 94 10.02 -4.06 16.23
CA LYS A 94 11.43 -3.77 16.06
C LYS A 94 11.75 -3.69 14.56
N PHE A 95 11.78 -2.46 14.03
CA PHE A 95 12.14 -2.23 12.64
C PHE A 95 13.63 -2.46 12.42
N LEU A 96 13.96 -3.29 11.43
CA LEU A 96 15.32 -3.70 11.11
C LEU A 96 15.80 -2.99 9.85
N THR A 97 17.07 -2.58 9.87
CA THR A 97 17.82 -2.32 8.63
C THR A 97 18.06 -3.63 7.87
N LEU A 98 18.36 -3.56 6.57
CA LEU A 98 18.75 -4.75 5.79
C LEU A 98 19.95 -5.48 6.42
N LYS A 99 20.95 -4.73 6.91
CA LYS A 99 22.14 -5.29 7.56
C LYS A 99 21.79 -6.09 8.81
N GLU A 100 20.86 -5.58 9.62
CA GLU A 100 20.37 -6.29 10.80
C GLU A 100 19.53 -7.52 10.42
N PHE A 101 18.66 -7.39 9.42
CA PHE A 101 17.84 -8.50 8.93
C PHE A 101 18.73 -9.67 8.48
N ILE A 102 19.74 -9.41 7.64
CA ILE A 102 20.71 -10.42 7.20
C ILE A 102 21.46 -11.02 8.39
N LYS A 103 22.00 -10.18 9.28
CA LYS A 103 22.72 -10.64 10.47
C LYS A 103 21.88 -11.58 11.35
N TYR A 104 20.61 -11.27 11.59
CA TYR A 104 19.74 -12.12 12.42
C TYR A 104 19.33 -13.40 11.70
N LYS A 105 19.13 -13.33 10.37
CA LYS A 105 18.90 -14.50 9.53
C LYS A 105 20.08 -15.48 9.59
N GLU A 106 21.30 -15.00 9.40
CA GLU A 106 22.53 -15.81 9.45
C GLU A 106 22.76 -16.44 10.83
N LYS A 107 22.45 -15.70 11.90
CA LYS A 107 22.49 -16.22 13.28
C LYS A 107 21.38 -17.22 13.58
N GLY A 108 20.40 -17.39 12.69
CA GLY A 108 19.20 -18.18 12.93
C GLY A 108 18.36 -17.67 14.10
N LYS A 109 18.49 -16.39 14.49
CA LYS A 109 17.80 -15.82 15.65
C LYS A 109 17.38 -14.37 15.44
N PHE A 110 16.08 -14.14 15.29
CA PHE A 110 15.45 -12.82 15.22
C PHE A 110 15.00 -12.33 16.61
N PRO A 111 15.17 -11.03 16.91
CA PRO A 111 14.48 -10.40 18.03
C PRO A 111 12.95 -10.56 17.92
N LYS A 112 12.25 -10.53 19.06
CA LYS A 112 10.78 -10.54 19.06
C LYS A 112 10.23 -9.36 18.26
N ARG A 113 9.16 -9.61 17.50
CA ARG A 113 8.43 -8.61 16.70
C ARG A 113 9.33 -7.87 15.70
N SER A 114 10.32 -8.56 15.13
CA SER A 114 11.17 -8.01 14.08
C SER A 114 10.37 -7.74 12.81
N VAL A 115 10.51 -6.55 12.24
CA VAL A 115 9.87 -6.14 10.98
C VAL A 115 10.93 -5.56 10.06
N TRP A 116 10.92 -5.96 8.80
CA TRP A 116 11.76 -5.36 7.76
C TRP A 116 10.86 -4.81 6.66
N ILE A 117 10.92 -3.50 6.44
CA ILE A 117 10.16 -2.81 5.40
C ILE A 117 11.06 -2.66 4.18
N ASN A 118 10.54 -3.06 3.02
CA ASN A 118 11.21 -2.88 1.76
C ASN A 118 10.25 -2.47 0.64
N PHE A 119 10.83 -1.88 -0.40
CA PHE A 119 10.12 -1.36 -1.55
C PHE A 119 10.75 -1.87 -2.84
N ASP A 120 9.93 -2.42 -3.74
CA ASP A 120 10.34 -2.75 -5.11
C ASP A 120 10.06 -1.59 -6.05
N ASP A 121 10.74 -1.61 -7.20
CA ASP A 121 10.72 -0.65 -8.31
C ASP A 121 11.19 0.78 -7.97
N MET A 122 10.95 1.24 -6.74
CA MET A 122 11.18 2.63 -6.30
C MET A 122 10.40 3.63 -7.16
N ASP A 123 9.10 3.39 -7.27
CA ASP A 123 8.13 4.34 -7.82
C ASP A 123 8.12 5.67 -7.03
N GLN A 124 7.84 6.76 -7.73
CA GLN A 124 7.81 8.13 -7.25
C GLN A 124 6.91 8.30 -6.01
N THR A 125 5.82 7.53 -5.95
CA THR A 125 4.89 7.56 -4.81
C THR A 125 5.55 7.15 -3.49
N ILE A 126 6.63 6.37 -3.51
CA ILE A 126 7.40 6.01 -2.31
C ILE A 126 8.06 7.24 -1.71
N TYR A 127 8.75 8.05 -2.53
CA TYR A 127 9.38 9.29 -2.04
C TYR A 127 8.35 10.32 -1.62
N ASP A 128 7.25 10.46 -2.37
CA ASP A 128 6.27 11.50 -2.09
C ASP A 128 5.43 11.20 -0.83
N ASN A 129 5.08 9.93 -0.61
CA ASN A 129 4.07 9.56 0.39
C ASN A 129 4.61 8.63 1.49
N ALA A 130 5.47 7.66 1.18
CA ALA A 130 6.00 6.72 2.17
C ALA A 130 7.17 7.32 2.96
N PHE A 131 8.12 7.96 2.28
CA PHE A 131 9.34 8.51 2.88
C PHE A 131 9.07 9.53 4.00
N PRO A 132 8.12 10.49 3.87
CA PRO A 132 7.80 11.40 4.98
C PRO A 132 7.30 10.69 6.24
N VAL A 133 6.54 9.59 6.07
CA VAL A 133 6.04 8.77 7.19
C VAL A 133 7.19 8.03 7.85
N LEU A 134 8.03 7.34 7.07
CA LEU A 134 9.20 6.61 7.57
C LEU A 134 10.15 7.54 8.32
N LYS A 135 10.44 8.72 7.75
CA LYS A 135 11.28 9.75 8.36
C LYS A 135 10.69 10.25 9.67
N LYS A 136 9.40 10.59 9.70
CA LYS A 136 8.71 11.04 10.93
C LYS A 136 8.82 10.02 12.06
N TYR A 137 8.76 8.73 11.74
CA TYR A 137 8.76 7.66 12.73
C TYR A 137 10.14 7.04 12.98
N HIS A 138 11.20 7.53 12.32
CA HIS A 138 12.57 7.02 12.36
C HIS A 138 12.65 5.52 12.02
N ILE A 139 11.92 5.10 10.99
CA ILE A 139 11.83 3.70 10.57
C ILE A 139 12.79 3.46 9.40
N PRO A 140 13.73 2.51 9.53
CA PRO A 140 14.57 2.10 8.41
C PRO A 140 13.74 1.33 7.37
N ALA A 141 14.08 1.51 6.10
CA ALA A 141 13.54 0.74 5.00
C ALA A 141 14.60 0.50 3.92
N THR A 142 14.34 -0.48 3.05
CA THR A 142 15.21 -0.82 1.92
C THR A 142 14.49 -0.58 0.61
N GLY A 143 15.15 0.07 -0.35
CA GLY A 143 14.64 0.21 -1.72
C GLY A 143 15.40 -0.67 -2.69
N PHE A 144 14.70 -1.42 -3.54
CA PHE A 144 15.26 -2.20 -4.63
C PHE A 144 15.03 -1.49 -5.96
N LEU A 145 16.12 -1.06 -6.59
CA LEU A 145 16.11 -0.19 -7.76
C LEU A 145 16.23 -0.96 -9.07
N ILE A 146 15.47 -0.54 -10.07
CA ILE A 146 15.71 -0.94 -11.47
C ILE A 146 16.75 0.01 -12.06
N THR A 147 18.03 -0.36 -11.93
CA THR A 147 19.17 0.54 -12.18
C THR A 147 19.18 1.20 -13.56
N ASN A 148 18.73 0.49 -14.60
CA ASN A 148 18.72 1.00 -15.98
C ASN A 148 17.56 1.96 -16.28
N HIS A 149 16.63 2.15 -15.33
CA HIS A 149 15.43 2.96 -15.54
C HIS A 149 15.25 4.07 -14.49
N ILE A 150 16.29 4.39 -13.70
CA ILE A 150 16.27 5.51 -12.75
C ILE A 150 15.84 6.81 -13.45
N GLY A 151 14.82 7.48 -12.92
CA GLY A 151 14.24 8.70 -13.47
C GLY A 151 13.34 8.51 -14.70
N SER A 152 13.07 7.28 -15.14
CA SER A 152 12.17 7.01 -16.25
C SER A 152 10.72 7.31 -15.87
N THR A 153 10.02 8.03 -16.74
CA THR A 153 8.57 8.25 -16.65
C THR A 153 7.83 7.25 -17.52
N ASN A 154 6.65 6.80 -17.09
CA ASN A 154 5.81 5.83 -17.80
C ASN A 154 6.48 4.48 -18.11
N PHE A 155 7.44 4.05 -17.28
CA PHE A 155 8.03 2.71 -17.39
C PHE A 155 7.03 1.69 -16.83
N HIS A 156 6.34 0.92 -17.68
CA HIS A 156 5.27 0.01 -17.27
C HIS A 156 4.21 0.66 -16.34
N ASN A 157 3.82 1.91 -16.64
CA ASN A 157 2.92 2.73 -15.80
C ASN A 157 3.47 3.06 -14.40
N LEU A 158 4.79 3.08 -14.25
CA LEU A 158 5.52 3.58 -13.09
C LEU A 158 6.24 4.87 -13.47
N ASN A 159 6.40 5.74 -12.47
CA ASN A 159 7.32 6.86 -12.58
C ASN A 159 8.45 6.57 -11.59
N LEU A 160 9.63 6.20 -12.08
CA LEU A 160 10.71 5.74 -11.22
C LEU A 160 11.49 6.93 -10.66
N LEU A 161 11.93 6.82 -9.41
CA LEU A 161 12.67 7.89 -8.74
C LEU A 161 13.90 8.34 -9.53
N SER A 162 14.13 9.64 -9.54
CA SER A 162 15.35 10.24 -10.08
C SER A 162 16.51 10.05 -9.11
N LYS A 163 17.74 10.09 -9.64
CA LYS A 163 18.97 10.03 -8.82
C LYS A 163 18.97 11.06 -7.68
N LYS A 164 18.54 12.29 -7.96
CA LYS A 164 18.45 13.39 -6.97
C LYS A 164 17.54 13.05 -5.78
N GLN A 165 16.48 12.27 -6.00
CA GLN A 165 15.57 11.86 -4.93
C GLN A 165 16.13 10.67 -4.15
N LEU A 166 16.88 9.79 -4.81
CA LEU A 166 17.57 8.65 -4.15
C LEU A 166 18.71 9.11 -3.25
N ASP A 167 19.34 10.25 -3.55
CA ASP A 167 20.45 10.80 -2.77
C ASP A 167 20.00 11.55 -1.48
N ARG A 168 18.71 11.46 -1.08
CA ARG A 168 18.13 12.18 0.08
C ARG A 168 17.77 11.28 1.26
#